data_AF-A0A2E1HDX5-F1
#
_entry.id   AF-A0A2E1HDX5-F1
#
_cell.length_a   1.000
_cell.length_b   1.000
_cell.length_c   1.000
_cell.angle_alpha   90.00
_cell.angle_beta   90.00
_cell.angle_gamma   90.00
#
_symmetry.space_group_name_H-M   'P 1'
#
loop_
_entity.id
_entity.type
_entity.pdbx_description
1 polymer ?
#
loop_
_entity_poly.entity_id
_entity_poly.type
_entity_poly.pdbx_seq_one_letter_code
_entity_poly.pdbx_strand_id
1 'polypeptide(L)' 'MLPLYVEPNRPEVYLFERSDEADGGWLNERRVIGLDPEIRIPALGIVLPLAEIFDGIDFLPGPLLG' A
#
# COMPACT_ATOMS: atom_id res chain seq x y z
N MET A 1 13.28 -5.93 4.77
CA MET A 1 12.97 -4.86 3.78
C MET A 1 11.48 -5.00 3.45
N LEU A 2 10.72 -3.92 3.55
CA LEU A 2 9.27 -3.88 3.25
C LEU A 2 9.09 -3.20 1.89
N PRO A 3 8.89 -3.93 0.78
CA PRO A 3 8.45 -3.32 -0.46
C PRO A 3 7.06 -2.72 -0.25
N LEU A 4 6.90 -1.50 -0.77
CA LEU A 4 5.64 -0.82 -0.88
C LEU A 4 5.35 -0.62 -2.37
N TYR A 5 4.21 -1.11 -2.82
CA TYR A 5 3.71 -0.94 -4.17
C TYR A 5 2.49 -0.04 -4.14
N VAL A 6 2.51 1.02 -4.95
CA VAL A 6 1.41 1.98 -5.10
C VAL A 6 0.72 1.68 -6.43
N GLU A 7 -0.58 1.40 -6.39
CA GLU A 7 -1.38 1.30 -7.62
C GLU A 7 -1.68 2.72 -8.12
N PRO A 8 -1.21 3.12 -9.31
CA PRO A 8 -1.40 4.49 -9.78
C PRO A 8 -2.84 4.82 -10.20
N ASN A 9 -3.67 3.82 -10.50
CA ASN A 9 -5.02 4.04 -11.05
C ASN A 9 -6.14 3.86 -10.02
N ARG A 10 -5.82 3.48 -8.79
CA ARG A 10 -6.79 3.25 -7.70
C ARG A 10 -6.15 3.69 -6.38
N PRO A 11 -6.93 4.17 -5.40
CA PRO A 11 -6.39 4.54 -4.09
C PRO A 11 -6.07 3.27 -3.30
N GLU A 12 -5.03 2.54 -3.72
CA GLU A 12 -4.64 1.25 -3.18
C GLU A 12 -3.13 1.16 -3.03
N VAL A 13 -2.69 0.69 -1.86
CA VAL A 13 -1.28 0.47 -1.57
C VAL A 13 -1.12 -0.93 -1.00
N TYR A 14 -0.05 -1.60 -1.43
CA TYR A 14 0.26 -2.98 -1.09
C TYR A 14 1.59 -3.01 -0.32
N LEU A 15 1.56 -3.60 0.86
CA LEU A 15 2.75 -3.83 1.68
C LEU A 15 3.11 -5.30 1.65
N PHE A 16 4.39 -5.58 1.48
CA PHE A 16 4.91 -6.93 1.53
C PHE A 16 5.84 -7.10 2.73
N GLU A 17 5.58 -8.13 3.53
CA GLU A 17 6.47 -8.54 4.61
C GLU A 17 7.32 -9.72 4.13
N ARG A 18 8.64 -9.64 4.34
CA ARG A 18 9.53 -10.77 4.11
C ARG A 18 9.42 -11.72 5.30
N SER A 19 9.32 -13.03 5.04
CA SER A 19 9.65 -14.02 6.06
C SER A 19 11.10 -13.90 6.47
N ASP A 20 11.34 -14.05 7.78
CA ASP A 20 12.64 -14.37 8.34
C ASP A 20 12.96 -15.87 8.23
N GLU A 21 12.02 -16.68 7.69
CA GLU A 21 12.23 -18.10 7.38
C GLU A 21 13.17 -18.27 6.18
N ALA A 22 13.98 -19.34 6.23
CA ALA A 22 15.15 -19.57 5.38
C ALA A 22 14.88 -19.57 3.85
N ASP A 23 13.63 -19.65 3.43
CA ASP A 23 13.21 -19.69 2.02
C ASP A 23 12.94 -18.29 1.42
N GLY A 24 12.98 -17.22 2.21
CA GLY A 24 12.92 -15.83 1.72
C GLY A 24 11.60 -15.44 1.05
N GLY A 25 10.52 -16.18 1.32
CA GLY A 25 9.19 -15.93 0.78
C GLY A 25 8.55 -14.64 1.31
N TRP A 26 7.74 -13.99 0.48
CA TRP A 26 6.87 -12.90 0.91
C TRP A 26 5.70 -13.50 1.72
N LEU A 27 5.59 -13.17 2.99
CA LEU A 27 4.65 -13.83 3.90
C LEU A 27 3.23 -13.32 3.75
N ASN A 28 3.06 -12.01 3.66
CA ASN A 28 1.73 -11.40 3.72
C ASN A 28 1.72 -10.13 2.88
N GLU A 29 0.80 -10.11 1.91
CA GLU A 29 0.37 -8.89 1.24
C GLU A 29 -0.68 -8.22 2.13
N ARG A 30 -0.36 -7.02 2.64
CA ARG A 30 -1.36 -6.16 3.27
C ARG A 30 -1.80 -5.10 2.26
N ARG A 31 -3.03 -5.22 1.80
CA ARG A 31 -3.68 -4.21 0.96
C ARG A 31 -4.36 -3.15 1.82
N VAL A 32 -4.11 -1.88 1.52
CA VAL A 32 -4.73 -0.71 2.14
C VAL A 32 -5.46 0.06 1.05
N ILE A 33 -6.76 0.32 1.24
CA ILE A 33 -7.66 0.87 0.22
C ILE A 33 -8.31 2.15 0.74
N GLY A 34 -8.43 3.15 -0.13
CA GLY A 34 -9.04 4.45 0.16
C GLY A 34 -8.02 5.54 0.45
N LEU A 35 -8.50 6.75 0.75
CA LEU A 35 -7.65 7.92 1.01
C LEU A 35 -7.47 8.21 2.51
N ASP A 36 -8.46 7.85 3.32
CA ASP A 36 -8.45 8.07 4.77
C ASP A 36 -7.40 7.25 5.55
N PRO A 37 -7.03 6.02 5.14
CA PRO A 37 -6.07 5.23 5.91
C PRO A 37 -4.65 5.80 5.91
N GLU A 38 -3.85 5.30 6.84
CA GLU A 38 -2.40 5.54 6.91
C GLU A 38 -1.61 4.23 6.95
N ILE A 39 -0.40 4.28 6.43
CA ILE A 39 0.58 3.20 6.50
C ILE A 39 1.67 3.59 7.48
N ARG A 40 1.94 2.73 8.45
CA ARG A 40 3.07 2.88 9.36
C ARG A 40 4.23 2.04 8.85
N ILE A 41 5.42 2.63 8.76
CA ILE A 41 6.66 1.92 8.42
C ILE A 41 7.61 2.05 9.63
N PRO A 42 7.47 1.17 10.64
CA PRO A 42 8.21 1.28 11.90
C PRO A 42 9.73 1.29 11.71
N ALA A 43 10.23 0.52 10.72
CA ALA A 43 11.66 0.45 10.40
C ALA A 43 12.27 1.80 9.99
N LEU A 44 11.46 2.73 9.49
CA LEU A 44 11.86 4.09 9.11
C LEU A 44 11.33 5.15 10.07
N GLY A 45 10.50 4.78 11.05
CA GLY A 45 9.84 5.73 11.96
C GLY A 45 8.87 6.68 11.25
N ILE A 46 8.32 6.29 10.09
CA ILE A 46 7.43 7.15 9.29
C ILE A 46 5.99 6.65 9.29
N VAL A 47 5.07 7.61 9.12
CA VAL A 47 3.65 7.39 8.84
C VAL A 47 3.36 8.03 7.50
N LEU A 48 2.72 7.28 6.60
CA LEU A 48 2.36 7.70 5.26
C LEU A 48 0.83 7.70 5.14
N PRO A 49 0.17 8.87 5.27
CA PRO A 49 -1.25 9.00 4.95
C PRO A 49 -1.49 8.73 3.46
N LEU A 50 -2.51 7.94 3.11
CA LEU A 50 -2.79 7.65 1.69
C LEU A 50 -3.21 8.90 0.92
N ALA A 51 -3.93 9.83 1.56
CA ALA A 51 -4.26 11.12 0.98
C ALA A 51 -3.03 11.91 0.50
N GLU A 52 -1.90 11.81 1.20
CA GLU A 52 -0.64 12.47 0.82
C GLU A 52 0.08 11.72 -0.30
N ILE A 53 0.02 10.38 -0.31
CA ILE A 53 0.59 9.54 -1.39
C ILE A 53 -0.09 9.87 -2.73
N PHE A 54 -1.40 10.12 -2.68
CA PHE A 54 -2.25 10.34 -3.84
C PHE A 54 -2.65 11.81 -4.05
N ASP A 55 -1.96 12.75 -3.41
CA ASP A 55 -2.25 14.18 -3.59
C ASP A 55 -2.07 14.58 -5.06
N GLY A 56 -3.06 15.33 -5.58
CA GLY A 56 -3.10 15.73 -6.98
C GLY A 56 -3.44 14.63 -8.00
N ILE A 57 -3.83 13.43 -7.56
CA ILE A 57 -4.25 12.33 -8.44
C ILE A 57 -5.78 12.28 -8.53
N ASP A 58 -6.29 12.42 -9.76
CA ASP A 58 -7.70 12.16 -10.07
C ASP A 58 -7.90 10.69 -10.46
N PHE A 59 -8.59 9.93 -9.61
CA PHE A 59 -8.95 8.55 -9.92
C PHE A 59 -10.17 8.50 -10.83
N LEU A 60 -10.00 7.91 -12.02
CA LEU A 60 -11.14 7.61 -12.87
C LEU A 60 -11.93 6.44 -12.26
N PRO A 61 -13.26 6.57 -12.14
CA PRO A 61 -14.08 5.45 -11.70
C PRO A 61 -13.90 4.27 -12.66
N GLY A 62 -13.39 3.16 -12.14
CA GLY A 62 -13.34 1.90 -12.87
C GLY A 62 -14.76 1.37 -13.12
N PRO A 63 -14.94 0.42 -14.05
CA PRO A 63 -16.24 -0.20 -14.27
C PRO A 63 -16.79 -0.78 -12.97
N LEU A 64 -18.00 -0.35 -12.60
CA LEU A 64 -18.76 -0.93 -11.50
C LEU A 64 -19.23 -2.33 -11.96
N LEU A 65 -18.45 -3.36 -11.67
CA LEU A 65 -18.94 -4.73 -11.71
C LEU A 65 -19.73 -4.94 -10.41
N GLY A 66 -21.01 -4.59 -10.46
CA GLY A 66 -21.99 -4.89 -9.41
C GLY A 66 -22.39 -6.36 -9.40
#